data_AF-A0A5M5C1J5-F1
#
_entry.id   AF-A0A5M5C1J5-F1
#
_cell.length_a   1.000
_cell.length_b   1.000
_cell.length_c   1.000
_cell.angle_alpha   90.00
_cell.angle_beta   90.00
_cell.angle_gamma   90.00
#
_symmetry.space_group_name_H-M   'P 1'
#
loop_
_entity.id
_entity.type
_entity.pdbx_description
1 polymer ?
#
loop_
_entity_poly.entity_id
_entity_poly.type
_entity_poly.pdbx_seq_one_letter_code
_entity_poly.pdbx_strand_id
1 'polypeptide(L)'
;MNIKDFSALLKAKAAELNDFRHRKLPVLVGRTAKDHFQENFRQGGFVDGSLHPWQEAQRRKKGGKRASTKYGTLLSGRNHLFSSIKYIPGDSSVTVTNDVEYAALH
;
A
#
# COMPACT_ATOMS: atom_id res chain seq x y z
N MET A 1 16.26 -20.63 36.84
CA MET A 1 16.96 -19.94 35.73
C MET A 1 18.01 -19.04 36.34
N ASN A 2 19.28 -19.23 36.00
CA ASN A 2 20.37 -18.42 36.54
C ASN A 2 20.62 -17.15 35.69
N ILE A 3 21.48 -16.25 36.17
CA ILE A 3 21.78 -14.97 35.49
C ILE A 3 22.39 -15.17 34.09
N LYS A 4 23.17 -16.23 33.87
CA LYS A 4 23.76 -16.56 32.56
C LYS A 4 22.69 -17.06 31.59
N ASP A 5 21.75 -17.88 32.06
CA ASP A 5 20.60 -18.34 31.27
C ASP A 5 19.75 -17.15 30.82
N PHE A 6 19.54 -16.17 31.70
CA PHE A 6 18.83 -14.93 31.39
C PHE A 6 19.55 -14.08 30.36
N SER A 7 20.87 -13.90 30.52
CA SER A 7 21.68 -13.21 29.53
C SER A 7 21.64 -13.88 28.16
N ALA A 8 21.70 -15.22 28.11
CA ALA A 8 21.60 -15.98 26.87
C ALA A 8 20.22 -15.82 26.20
N LEU A 9 19.14 -15.86 26.98
CA LEU A 9 17.78 -15.64 26.48
C LEU A 9 17.62 -14.22 25.88
N LEU A 10 18.12 -13.19 26.56
CA LEU A 10 18.06 -11.81 26.05
C LEU A 10 18.79 -11.67 24.70
N LYS A 11 19.97 -12.28 24.55
CA LYS A 11 20.71 -12.28 23.28
C LYS A 11 19.94 -12.99 22.17
N ALA A 12 19.34 -14.14 22.45
CA ALA A 12 18.53 -14.87 21.48
C ALA A 12 17.32 -14.04 21.02
N LYS A 13 16.64 -13.36 21.95
CA LYS A 13 15.49 -12.50 21.62
C LYS A 13 15.88 -11.25 20.84
N ALA A 14 17.02 -10.64 21.15
CA ALA A 14 17.56 -9.54 20.35
C ALA A 14 17.87 -9.96 18.91
N ALA A 15 18.45 -11.15 18.72
CA ALA A 15 18.71 -11.70 17.39
C ALA A 15 17.41 -12.00 16.62
N GLU A 16 16.40 -12.55 17.29
CA GLU A 16 15.07 -12.81 16.71
C GLU A 16 14.38 -11.50 16.26
N LEU A 17 14.42 -10.46 17.09
CA LEU A 17 13.88 -9.14 16.73
C LEU A 17 14.63 -8.52 15.55
N ASN A 18 15.95 -8.69 15.51
CA ASN A 18 16.76 -8.21 14.41
C ASN A 18 16.38 -8.93 13.10
N ASP A 19 16.31 -10.26 13.09
CA ASP A 19 15.88 -11.03 11.91
C ASP A 19 14.46 -10.65 11.47
N PHE A 20 13.53 -10.50 12.42
CA PHE A 20 12.18 -10.04 12.13
C PHE A 20 12.16 -8.67 11.45
N ARG A 21 12.89 -7.70 12.01
CA ARG A 21 12.98 -6.33 11.50
C ARG A 21 13.51 -6.28 10.07
N HIS A 22 14.53 -7.08 9.77
CA HIS A 22 15.20 -7.03 8.47
C HIS A 22 14.51 -7.88 7.39
N ARG A 23 13.82 -8.96 7.76
CA ARG A 23 13.27 -9.91 6.77
C ARG A 23 11.75 -9.96 6.70
N LYS A 24 11.07 -9.97 7.84
CA LYS A 24 9.62 -10.22 7.90
C LYS A 24 8.82 -8.93 7.92
N LEU A 25 9.23 -7.98 8.75
CA LEU A 25 8.53 -6.72 8.92
C LEU A 25 8.37 -5.94 7.60
N PRO A 26 9.39 -5.80 6.73
CA PRO A 26 9.24 -5.06 5.48
C PRO A 26 8.20 -5.67 4.53
N VAL A 27 8.07 -7.00 4.51
CA VAL A 27 7.07 -7.69 3.67
C VAL A 27 5.66 -7.39 4.18
N LEU A 28 5.44 -7.48 5.49
CA LEU A 28 4.15 -7.20 6.12
C LEU A 28 3.75 -5.74 5.93
N VAL A 29 4.63 -4.81 6.26
CA VAL A 29 4.39 -3.37 6.12
C VAL A 29 4.16 -3.01 4.65
N GLY A 30 4.94 -3.57 3.72
CA GLY A 30 4.75 -3.29 2.30
C GLY A 30 3.44 -3.82 1.75
N ARG A 31 2.99 -4.99 2.22
CA ARG A 31 1.66 -5.49 1.88
C ARG A 31 0.57 -4.55 2.40
N THR A 32 0.64 -4.15 3.67
CA THR A 32 -0.30 -3.21 4.29
C THR A 32 -0.32 -1.87 3.55
N ALA A 33 0.84 -1.32 3.19
CA ALA A 33 0.95 -0.06 2.47
C ALA A 33 0.34 -0.17 1.06
N LYS A 34 0.63 -1.25 0.32
CA LYS A 34 -0.01 -1.50 -0.98
C LYS A 34 -1.53 -1.57 -0.86
N ASP A 35 -2.03 -2.34 0.13
CA ASP A 35 -3.47 -2.49 0.34
C ASP A 35 -4.13 -1.15 0.70
N HIS A 36 -3.46 -0.31 1.50
CA HIS A 36 -3.90 1.04 1.82
C HIS A 36 -4.00 1.93 0.57
N PHE A 37 -2.95 2.00 -0.27
CA PHE A 37 -3.01 2.80 -1.48
C PHE A 37 -4.07 2.28 -2.45
N GLN A 38 -4.25 0.96 -2.56
CA GLN A 38 -5.34 0.38 -3.35
C GLN A 38 -6.72 0.75 -2.80
N GLU A 39 -6.86 0.85 -1.48
CA GLU A 39 -8.12 1.26 -0.85
C GLU A 39 -8.51 2.68 -1.20
N ASN A 40 -7.55 3.59 -1.37
CA ASN A 40 -7.83 4.94 -1.84
C ASN A 40 -8.59 4.95 -3.18
N PHE A 41 -8.22 4.05 -4.11
CA PHE A 41 -8.93 3.91 -5.38
C PHE A 41 -10.32 3.31 -5.22
N ARG A 42 -10.48 2.31 -4.34
CA ARG A 42 -11.78 1.66 -4.11
C ARG A 42 -12.80 2.63 -3.52
N GLN A 43 -12.35 3.44 -2.55
CA GLN A 43 -13.16 4.46 -1.89
C GLN A 43 -13.25 5.78 -2.69
N GLY A 44 -12.39 5.94 -3.70
CA GLY A 44 -12.36 7.14 -4.56
C GLY A 44 -11.86 8.39 -3.83
N GLY A 45 -10.89 8.25 -2.92
CA GLY A 45 -10.37 9.31 -2.08
C GLY A 45 -9.24 8.84 -1.16
N PHE A 46 -8.57 9.76 -0.47
CA PHE A 46 -7.58 9.40 0.55
C PHE A 46 -8.29 8.92 1.82
N VAL A 47 -7.86 7.78 2.38
CA VAL A 47 -8.50 7.15 3.56
C VAL A 47 -7.75 7.35 4.87
N ASP A 48 -6.75 8.22 4.90
CA ASP A 48 -5.92 8.49 6.08
C ASP A 48 -6.74 9.19 7.19
N GLY A 49 -7.18 8.42 8.18
CA GLY A 49 -7.98 8.88 9.31
C GLY A 49 -9.46 9.11 8.97
N SER A 50 -9.76 9.74 7.84
CA SER A 50 -11.11 9.90 7.29
C SER A 50 -11.10 9.84 5.77
N LEU A 51 -12.26 9.61 5.14
CA LEU A 51 -12.37 9.63 3.69
C LEU A 51 -12.36 11.07 3.18
N HIS A 52 -11.31 11.44 2.45
CA HIS A 52 -11.18 12.68 1.70
C HIS A 52 -11.36 12.39 0.20
N PRO A 53 -12.58 12.56 -0.37
CA PRO A 53 -12.86 12.18 -1.76
C PRO A 53 -11.99 12.93 -2.75
N TRP A 54 -11.54 12.25 -3.80
CA TRP A 54 -10.90 12.91 -4.92
C TRP A 54 -11.90 13.74 -5.72
N GLN A 55 -11.37 14.69 -6.51
CA GLN A 55 -12.20 15.41 -7.47
C GLN A 55 -12.88 14.44 -8.43
N GLU A 56 -14.19 14.63 -8.62
CA GLU A 56 -14.95 13.75 -9.50
C GLU A 56 -14.50 13.89 -10.96
N ALA A 57 -14.23 12.75 -11.60
CA ALA A 57 -13.83 12.72 -13.01
C ALA A 57 -14.91 13.31 -13.93
N GLN A 58 -14.49 14.12 -14.91
CA GLN A 58 -15.38 14.80 -15.86
C GLN A 58 -16.34 13.86 -16.61
N ARG A 59 -15.91 12.62 -16.88
CA ARG A 59 -16.76 11.60 -17.52
C ARG A 59 -18.00 11.23 -16.70
N ARG A 60 -17.92 11.32 -15.36
CA ARG A 60 -19.04 11.05 -14.44
C ARG A 60 -20.00 12.22 -14.43
N LYS A 61 -19.46 13.45 -14.37
CA LYS A 61 -20.24 14.71 -14.42
C LYS A 61 -21.10 14.82 -15.69
N LYS A 62 -20.58 14.37 -16.84
CA LYS A 62 -21.30 14.42 -18.13
C LYS A 62 -22.44 13.39 -18.27
N GLY A 63 -22.60 12.46 -17.32
CA GLY A 63 -23.80 11.61 -17.23
C GLY A 63 -24.07 10.65 -18.41
N GLY A 64 -23.05 10.27 -19.18
CA GLY A 64 -23.26 9.40 -20.34
C GLY A 64 -23.77 7.98 -19.98
N LYS A 65 -24.43 7.30 -20.92
CA LYS A 65 -25.08 5.99 -20.68
C LYS A 65 -24.15 4.77 -20.67
N ARG A 66 -22.88 4.93 -21.04
CA ARG A 66 -21.91 3.82 -21.18
C ARG A 66 -21.40 3.34 -19.82
N ALA A 67 -21.03 2.07 -19.69
CA ALA A 67 -20.42 1.56 -18.45
C ALA A 67 -19.17 2.37 -18.01
N SER A 68 -18.40 2.89 -18.97
CA SER A 68 -17.20 3.69 -18.70
C SER A 68 -17.45 4.99 -17.93
N THR A 69 -18.66 5.55 -17.97
CA THR A 69 -19.01 6.78 -17.23
C THR A 69 -19.32 6.51 -15.76
N LYS A 70 -19.52 5.24 -15.38
CA LYS A 70 -19.87 4.84 -14.01
C LYS A 70 -18.66 4.47 -13.15
N TYR A 71 -17.50 4.17 -13.76
CA TYR A 71 -16.30 3.84 -12.99
C TYR A 71 -15.86 5.00 -12.09
N GLY A 72 -15.46 4.67 -10.86
CA GLY A 72 -14.92 5.62 -9.88
C GLY A 72 -13.70 6.38 -10.40
N THR A 73 -13.38 7.52 -9.78
CA THR A 73 -12.23 8.35 -10.16
C THR A 73 -10.94 7.52 -10.17
N LEU A 74 -10.12 7.70 -11.21
CA LEU A 74 -8.91 6.89 -11.52
C LEU A 74 -9.13 5.37 -11.77
N LEU A 75 -10.37 4.88 -11.74
CA LEU A 75 -10.73 3.52 -12.13
C LEU A 75 -11.23 3.43 -13.57
N SER A 76 -11.12 2.24 -14.15
CA SER A 76 -11.56 1.92 -15.52
C SER A 76 -11.86 0.43 -15.65
N GLY A 77 -12.32 -0.03 -16.81
CA GLY A 77 -12.52 -1.47 -17.03
C GLY A 77 -11.25 -2.31 -16.84
N ARG A 78 -10.05 -1.72 -17.01
CA ARG A 78 -8.76 -2.41 -16.86
C ARG A 78 -8.10 -2.18 -15.49
N ASN A 79 -8.43 -1.07 -14.80
CA ASN A 79 -7.83 -0.69 -13.51
C ASN A 79 -6.29 -0.70 -13.49
N HIS A 80 -5.64 -0.35 -14.60
CA HIS A 80 -4.19 -0.51 -14.77
C HIS A 80 -3.36 0.24 -13.71
N LEU A 81 -3.67 1.51 -13.43
CA LEU A 81 -2.97 2.27 -12.39
C LEU A 81 -3.12 1.61 -11.02
N PHE A 82 -4.34 1.23 -10.65
CA PHE A 82 -4.66 0.53 -9.40
C PHE A 82 -3.94 -0.82 -9.26
N SER A 83 -3.91 -1.62 -10.34
CA SER A 83 -3.31 -2.97 -10.31
C SER A 83 -1.78 -2.92 -10.32
N SER A 84 -1.20 -1.87 -10.89
CA SER A 84 0.26 -1.70 -11.01
C SER A 84 0.93 -1.17 -9.74
N ILE A 85 0.18 -0.85 -8.68
CA ILE A 85 0.75 -0.53 -7.37
C ILE A 85 1.48 -1.76 -6.82
N LYS A 86 2.76 -1.60 -6.52
CA LYS A 86 3.62 -2.65 -5.96
C LYS A 86 4.46 -2.11 -4.82
N TYR A 87 4.97 -3.03 -4.00
CA TYR A 87 5.93 -2.72 -2.95
C TYR A 87 7.19 -3.56 -3.14
N ILE A 88 8.33 -2.98 -2.80
CA ILE A 88 9.65 -3.59 -2.86
C ILE A 88 10.20 -3.56 -1.44
N PRO A 89 10.22 -4.71 -0.74
CA PRO A 89 10.88 -4.83 0.57
C PRO A 89 12.39 -4.63 0.43
N GLY A 90 12.95 -3.75 1.24
CA GLY A 90 14.37 -3.51 1.39
C GLY A 90 14.84 -3.80 2.82
N ASP A 91 16.10 -3.51 3.10
CA ASP A 91 16.65 -3.73 4.44
C ASP A 91 16.01 -2.78 5.45
N SER A 92 15.22 -3.33 6.39
CA SER A 92 14.41 -2.56 7.35
C SER A 92 13.58 -1.42 6.72
N SER A 93 13.24 -1.52 5.44
CA SER A 93 12.64 -0.44 4.66
C SER A 93 11.71 -0.99 3.60
N VAL A 94 10.79 -0.15 3.11
CA VAL A 94 9.86 -0.52 2.05
C VAL A 94 9.72 0.65 1.09
N THR A 95 9.81 0.37 -0.20
CA THR A 95 9.45 1.32 -1.25
C THR A 95 8.12 0.88 -1.87
N VAL A 96 7.14 1.78 -1.90
CA VAL A 96 5.89 1.59 -2.66
C VAL A 96 5.99 2.41 -3.94
N THR A 97 5.69 1.80 -5.08
CA THR A 97 5.86 2.42 -6.39
C THR A 97 4.77 2.00 -7.37
N ASN A 98 4.66 2.77 -8.45
CA ASN A 98 3.86 2.45 -9.62
C ASN A 98 4.66 2.79 -10.87
N ASP A 99 4.89 1.78 -11.72
CA ASP A 99 5.81 1.90 -12.86
C ASP A 99 5.10 2.27 -14.17
N VAL A 100 3.79 2.55 -14.13
CA VAL A 100 3.10 3.00 -15.35
C VAL A 100 3.53 4.42 -15.67
N GLU A 101 3.85 4.71 -16.94
CA GLU A 101 4.46 5.97 -17.38
C GLU A 101 3.67 7.22 -16.94
N TYR A 102 2.35 7.11 -16.90
CA TYR A 102 1.45 8.21 -16.54
C TYR A 102 1.14 8.28 -15.04
N ALA A 103 1.73 7.43 -14.19
CA ALA A 103 1.47 7.44 -12.74
C ALA A 103 1.79 8.79 -12.11
N ALA A 104 2.87 9.44 -12.55
CA ALA A 104 3.32 10.73 -12.02
C ALA A 104 2.34 11.89 -12.28
N LEU A 105 1.33 11.71 -13.12
CA LEU A 105 0.27 12.70 -13.37
C LEU A 105 -0.86 12.66 -12.33
N HIS A 106 -0.81 11.71 -11.39
CA HIS A 106 -1.84 11.44 -10.39
C HIS A 106 -1.25 11.46 -8.99
#